data_AF-A0A438MTI3-F1
#
_entry.id   AF-A0A438MTI3-F1
#
_cell.length_a   1.000
_cell.length_b   1.000
_cell.length_c   1.000
_cell.angle_alpha   90.00
_cell.angle_beta   90.00
_cell.angle_gamma   90.00
#
_symmetry.space_group_name_H-M   'P 1'
#
loop_
_entity.id
_entity.type
_entity.pdbx_description
1 polymer ?
#
loop_
_entity_poly.entity_id
_entity_poly.type
_entity_poly.pdbx_seq_one_letter_code
_entity_poly.pdbx_strand_id
1 'polypeptide(L)'
;MSTKTLILPSTYPSHLSPSNLASHHRLRAKANITLHIVSLITSLTSISLFSAAIPRWNANFFHNSGPNRGDWTDGISLGPLCFAFAYHTIVLIYGLIRRQRRATGSSFSPSRRSLTIHTATSVLVMTSLAPCLFIAGYGSLFRFWQPAMRTQSGVVVCNLLNVFARGCEPVLYIVGSLQIAGIVFGALLWTLHLTLVLLSLRDLRRHKLVKQLQREKLAHYENAGWRRASDRQNLTARSSSGNPQVSHQTPRQHLDAPPQARLKTNSRPTSRPHSHENGVSPDAQRR
;
A
#
# COMPACT_ATOMS: atom_id res chain seq x y z
N MET A 1 42.95 39.31 20.66
CA MET A 1 41.62 38.92 21.18
C MET A 1 41.01 37.89 20.23
N SER A 2 40.89 36.64 20.69
CA SER A 2 40.44 35.49 19.89
C SER A 2 38.99 35.20 20.23
N THR A 3 38.08 35.50 19.31
CA THR A 3 36.65 35.22 19.42
C THR A 3 36.42 33.74 19.11
N LYS A 4 36.39 32.90 20.15
CA LYS A 4 35.89 31.53 20.07
C LYS A 4 34.39 31.57 19.77
N THR A 5 34.04 31.37 18.50
CA THR A 5 32.67 31.11 18.08
C THR A 5 32.22 29.76 18.63
N LEU A 6 31.39 29.82 19.66
CA LEU A 6 30.64 28.68 20.20
C LEU A 6 29.76 28.10 19.10
N ILE A 7 30.20 26.98 18.53
CA ILE A 7 29.37 26.14 17.67
C ILE A 7 28.30 25.56 18.59
N LEU A 8 27.06 26.06 18.49
CA LEU A 8 25.93 25.39 19.14
C LEU A 8 25.90 23.94 18.64
N PRO A 9 25.99 22.94 19.52
CA PRO A 9 25.75 21.57 19.13
C PRO A 9 24.32 21.50 18.60
N SER A 10 24.22 21.25 17.29
CA SER A 10 23.00 20.82 16.63
C SER A 10 22.21 19.92 17.57
N THR A 11 21.05 20.39 18.00
CA THR A 11 20.10 19.70 18.88
C THR A 11 19.54 18.51 18.12
N TYR A 12 20.36 17.49 17.95
CA TYR A 12 19.91 16.16 17.63
C TYR A 12 19.24 15.62 18.89
N PRO A 13 17.98 15.18 18.82
CA PRO A 13 17.40 14.46 19.94
C PRO A 13 18.19 13.17 20.14
N SER A 14 19.05 13.16 21.16
CA SER A 14 19.90 12.04 21.59
C SER A 14 19.11 10.86 22.16
N HIS A 15 17.78 10.96 22.19
CA HIS A 15 16.88 9.89 22.66
C HIS A 15 16.56 8.79 21.64
N LEU A 16 17.11 8.82 20.43
CA LEU A 16 16.98 7.74 19.45
C LEU A 16 18.05 6.67 19.69
N SER A 17 17.96 5.95 20.81
CA SER A 17 18.74 4.73 21.02
C SER A 17 18.34 3.68 19.96
N PRO A 18 19.30 3.11 19.20
CA PRO A 18 19.02 2.27 18.03
C PRO A 18 18.31 0.94 18.35
N SER A 19 18.35 0.47 19.61
CA SER A 19 17.72 -0.79 20.02
C SER A 19 16.19 -0.76 19.97
N ASN A 20 15.57 0.37 20.36
CA ASN A 20 14.10 0.49 20.38
C ASN A 20 13.48 0.64 18.99
N LEU A 21 14.19 1.24 18.02
CA LEU A 21 13.66 1.38 16.66
C LEU A 21 13.45 0.02 15.97
N ALA A 22 14.38 -0.93 16.15
CA ALA A 22 14.29 -2.24 15.53
C ALA A 22 13.04 -3.03 16.00
N SER A 23 12.71 -2.94 17.29
CA SER A 23 11.51 -3.55 17.86
C SER A 23 10.22 -2.95 17.29
N HIS A 24 10.11 -1.61 17.26
CA HIS A 24 8.93 -0.92 16.71
C HIS A 24 8.73 -1.21 15.22
N HIS A 25 9.80 -1.28 14.43
CA HIS A 25 9.70 -1.63 13.01
C HIS A 25 9.22 -3.07 12.81
N ARG A 26 9.68 -4.02 13.63
CA ARG A 26 9.25 -5.42 13.56
C ARG A 26 7.79 -5.58 13.97
N LEU A 27 7.34 -4.90 15.03
CA LEU A 27 5.94 -4.91 15.47
C LEU A 27 5.01 -4.33 14.40
N ARG A 28 5.38 -3.20 13.77
CA ARG A 28 4.60 -2.62 12.67
C ARG A 28 4.51 -3.54 11.46
N ALA A 29 5.61 -4.18 11.08
CA ALA A 29 5.61 -5.13 9.98
C ALA A 29 4.68 -6.33 10.27
N LYS A 30 4.70 -6.85 11.50
CA LYS A 30 3.77 -7.89 11.96
C LYS A 30 2.32 -7.41 11.89
N ALA A 31 2.01 -6.24 12.47
CA ALA A 31 0.67 -5.68 12.47
C ALA A 31 0.12 -5.47 11.05
N ASN A 32 0.94 -4.98 10.12
CA ASN A 32 0.52 -4.80 8.72
C ASN A 32 0.20 -6.14 8.04
N ILE A 33 1.03 -7.17 8.26
CA ILE A 33 0.75 -8.52 7.76
C ILE A 33 -0.54 -9.06 8.37
N THR A 34 -0.73 -8.91 9.68
CA THR A 34 -1.96 -9.33 10.38
C THR A 34 -3.18 -8.63 9.79
N LEU A 35 -3.13 -7.32 9.54
CA LEU A 35 -4.23 -6.59 8.91
C LEU A 35 -4.59 -7.17 7.54
N HIS A 36 -3.61 -7.47 6.69
CA HIS A 36 -3.88 -8.10 5.40
C HIS A 36 -4.46 -9.52 5.51
N ILE A 37 -4.02 -10.32 6.48
CA ILE A 37 -4.58 -11.66 6.73
C ILE A 37 -6.03 -11.55 7.21
N VAL A 38 -6.31 -10.68 8.18
CA VAL A 38 -7.67 -10.47 8.69
C VAL A 38 -8.56 -9.95 7.56
N SER A 39 -8.13 -8.97 6.77
CA SER A 39 -8.87 -8.49 5.60
C SER A 39 -9.12 -9.60 4.57
N LEU A 40 -8.15 -10.49 4.33
CA LEU A 40 -8.34 -11.63 3.44
C LEU A 40 -9.45 -12.57 3.94
N ILE A 41 -9.41 -12.94 5.21
CA ILE A 41 -10.42 -13.83 5.82
C ILE A 41 -11.79 -13.14 5.81
N THR A 42 -11.86 -11.89 6.25
CA THR A 42 -13.11 -11.11 6.29
C THR A 42 -13.72 -10.94 4.90
N SER A 43 -12.91 -10.65 3.88
CA SER A 43 -13.39 -10.55 2.49
C SER A 43 -13.91 -11.89 1.98
N LEU A 44 -13.18 -12.99 2.20
CA LEU A 44 -13.64 -14.33 1.83
C LEU A 44 -14.97 -14.70 2.51
N THR A 45 -15.09 -14.46 3.82
CA THR A 45 -16.32 -14.72 4.57
C THR A 45 -17.49 -13.90 4.02
N SER A 46 -17.29 -12.60 3.76
CA SER A 46 -18.33 -11.73 3.20
C SER A 46 -18.76 -12.21 1.79
N ILE A 47 -17.80 -12.56 0.92
CA ILE A 47 -18.07 -13.15 -0.41
C ILE A 47 -18.90 -14.42 -0.28
N SER A 48 -18.49 -15.35 0.59
CA SER A 48 -19.22 -16.61 0.79
C SER A 48 -20.65 -16.38 1.28
N LEU A 49 -20.88 -15.41 2.15
CA LEU A 49 -22.22 -15.10 2.68
C LEU A 49 -23.14 -14.51 1.61
N PHE A 50 -22.67 -13.49 0.87
CA PHE A 50 -23.43 -12.92 -0.25
C PHE A 50 -23.65 -13.95 -1.37
N SER A 51 -22.62 -14.73 -1.71
CA SER A 51 -22.74 -15.78 -2.72
C SER A 51 -23.68 -16.91 -2.30
N ALA A 52 -23.83 -17.19 -1.01
CA ALA A 52 -24.78 -18.19 -0.50
C ALA A 52 -26.23 -17.64 -0.43
N ALA A 53 -26.40 -16.33 -0.29
CA ALA A 53 -27.71 -15.69 -0.31
C ALA A 53 -28.36 -15.73 -1.70
N ILE A 54 -27.60 -15.46 -2.76
CA ILE A 54 -28.09 -15.40 -4.16
C ILE A 54 -28.86 -16.64 -4.63
N PRO A 55 -28.34 -17.88 -4.53
CA PRO A 55 -29.07 -19.06 -5.00
C PRO A 55 -30.33 -19.33 -4.17
N ARG A 56 -30.28 -19.05 -2.85
CA ARG A 56 -31.45 -19.18 -1.98
C ARG A 56 -32.51 -18.13 -2.30
N TRP A 57 -32.09 -16.92 -2.63
CA TRP A 57 -32.99 -15.90 -3.13
C TRP A 57 -33.67 -16.36 -4.42
N ASN A 58 -32.88 -16.75 -5.42
CA ASN A 58 -33.38 -17.09 -6.74
C ASN A 58 -34.29 -18.33 -6.75
N ALA A 59 -34.11 -19.25 -5.80
CA ALA A 59 -34.94 -20.44 -5.69
C ALA A 59 -36.30 -20.19 -5.02
N ASN A 60 -36.45 -19.12 -4.22
CA ASN A 60 -37.63 -18.93 -3.36
C ASN A 60 -38.42 -17.65 -3.66
N PHE A 61 -37.85 -16.68 -4.38
CA PHE A 61 -38.52 -15.42 -4.72
C PHE A 61 -38.66 -15.26 -6.23
N PHE A 62 -39.88 -14.95 -6.68
CA PHE A 62 -40.19 -14.67 -8.08
C PHE A 62 -39.69 -13.28 -8.50
N HIS A 63 -38.90 -13.21 -9.57
CA HIS A 63 -38.46 -11.96 -10.20
C HIS A 63 -39.61 -11.35 -11.01
N ASN A 64 -40.62 -10.79 -10.35
CA ASN A 64 -41.84 -10.34 -11.02
C ASN A 64 -41.68 -9.04 -11.84
N SER A 65 -40.57 -8.31 -11.76
CA SER A 65 -40.39 -7.07 -12.53
C SER A 65 -38.92 -6.67 -12.67
N GLY A 66 -38.41 -6.58 -13.91
CA GLY A 66 -37.09 -6.01 -14.23
C GLY A 66 -36.33 -6.77 -15.32
N PRO A 67 -35.46 -6.10 -16.10
CA PRO A 67 -34.69 -6.73 -17.18
C PRO A 67 -33.63 -7.73 -16.68
N ASN A 68 -33.22 -7.64 -15.40
CA ASN A 68 -32.26 -8.54 -14.78
C ASN A 68 -32.96 -9.48 -13.80
N ARG A 69 -33.00 -10.77 -14.14
CA ARG A 69 -33.40 -11.84 -13.22
C ARG A 69 -32.25 -12.09 -12.22
N GLY A 70 -32.43 -11.72 -10.96
CA GLY A 70 -31.49 -12.03 -9.87
C GLY A 70 -31.52 -10.99 -8.75
N ASP A 71 -31.03 -11.36 -7.57
CA ASP A 71 -30.69 -10.41 -6.52
C ASP A 71 -29.42 -9.63 -6.90
N TRP A 72 -29.61 -8.59 -7.70
CA TRP A 72 -28.53 -7.72 -8.15
C TRP A 72 -27.96 -6.89 -7.00
N THR A 73 -28.71 -6.68 -5.91
CA THR A 73 -28.26 -5.88 -4.78
C THR A 73 -27.15 -6.58 -4.01
N ASP A 74 -27.28 -7.88 -3.78
CA ASP A 74 -26.20 -8.72 -3.25
C ASP A 74 -25.05 -8.87 -4.25
N GLY A 75 -25.38 -9.03 -5.54
CA GLY A 75 -24.38 -9.19 -6.62
C GLY A 75 -23.44 -7.99 -6.79
N ILE A 76 -23.94 -6.76 -6.65
CA ILE A 76 -23.11 -5.54 -6.77
C ILE A 76 -22.01 -5.50 -5.70
N SER A 77 -22.31 -5.96 -4.48
CA SER A 77 -21.33 -5.97 -3.39
C SER A 77 -20.17 -6.93 -3.63
N LEU A 78 -20.39 -8.02 -4.39
CA LEU A 78 -19.36 -9.00 -4.71
C LEU A 78 -18.19 -8.42 -5.50
N GLY A 79 -18.42 -7.43 -6.36
CA GLY A 79 -17.36 -6.83 -7.19
C GLY A 79 -16.20 -6.26 -6.36
N PRO A 80 -16.44 -5.24 -5.53
CA PRO A 80 -15.42 -4.67 -4.64
C PRO A 80 -14.85 -5.70 -3.64
N LEU A 81 -15.67 -6.63 -3.14
CA LEU A 81 -15.22 -7.68 -2.23
C LEU A 81 -14.22 -8.64 -2.89
N CYS A 82 -14.53 -9.16 -4.08
CA CYS A 82 -13.63 -10.02 -4.86
C CYS A 82 -12.34 -9.29 -5.23
N PHE A 83 -12.43 -8.02 -5.60
CA PHE A 83 -11.25 -7.19 -5.86
C PHE A 83 -10.38 -7.04 -4.61
N ALA A 84 -10.97 -6.77 -3.44
CA ALA A 84 -10.26 -6.69 -2.17
C ALA A 84 -9.59 -8.03 -1.80
N PHE A 85 -10.29 -9.15 -1.98
CA PHE A 85 -9.76 -10.49 -1.76
C PHE A 85 -8.54 -10.77 -2.64
N ALA A 86 -8.66 -10.52 -3.95
CA ALA A 86 -7.56 -10.70 -4.90
C ALA A 86 -6.36 -9.81 -4.53
N TYR A 87 -6.61 -8.56 -4.18
CA TYR A 87 -5.59 -7.63 -3.73
C TYR A 87 -4.84 -8.15 -2.49
N HIS A 88 -5.54 -8.53 -1.43
CA HIS A 88 -4.90 -9.03 -0.21
C HIS A 88 -4.12 -10.32 -0.46
N THR A 89 -4.65 -11.21 -1.30
CA THR A 89 -3.94 -12.42 -1.74
C THR A 89 -2.62 -12.09 -2.43
N ILE A 90 -2.65 -11.17 -3.41
CA ILE A 90 -1.45 -10.74 -4.15
C ILE A 90 -0.43 -10.11 -3.20
N VAL A 91 -0.86 -9.24 -2.28
CA VAL A 91 0.03 -8.58 -1.32
C VAL A 91 0.70 -9.59 -0.39
N LEU A 92 -0.03 -10.58 0.09
CA LEU A 92 0.52 -11.63 0.96
C LEU A 92 1.49 -12.53 0.20
N ILE A 93 1.15 -12.99 -1.00
CA ILE A 93 2.04 -13.78 -1.86
C ILE A 93 3.33 -13.00 -2.16
N TYR A 94 3.21 -11.74 -2.57
CA TYR A 94 4.37 -10.89 -2.84
C TYR A 94 5.22 -10.67 -1.57
N GLY A 95 4.58 -10.53 -0.41
CA GLY A 95 5.25 -10.45 0.89
C GLY A 95 6.05 -11.71 1.22
N LEU A 96 5.51 -12.90 0.96
CA LEU A 96 6.19 -14.18 1.15
C LEU A 96 7.40 -14.32 0.22
N ILE A 97 7.21 -14.08 -1.08
CA ILE A 97 8.30 -14.14 -2.08
C ILE A 97 9.42 -13.16 -1.71
N ARG A 98 9.06 -11.94 -1.29
CA ARG A 98 10.04 -10.93 -0.89
C ARG A 98 10.79 -11.31 0.40
N ARG A 99 10.12 -11.97 1.35
CA ARG A 99 10.77 -12.46 2.56
C ARG A 99 11.83 -13.52 2.25
N GLN A 100 11.53 -14.42 1.32
CA GLN A 100 12.50 -15.43 0.85
C GLN A 100 13.72 -14.78 0.18
N ARG A 101 13.52 -13.76 -0.67
CA ARG A 101 14.62 -13.03 -1.34
C ARG A 101 15.47 -12.14 -0.43
N ARG A 102 14.96 -11.77 0.75
CA ARG A 102 15.75 -11.01 1.75
C ARG A 102 16.68 -11.92 2.56
N ALA A 103 16.31 -13.20 2.74
CA ALA A 103 17.19 -14.17 3.36
C ALA A 103 18.47 -14.40 2.53
N THR A 104 18.41 -14.17 1.22
CA THR A 104 19.55 -14.21 0.30
C THR A 104 20.32 -12.89 0.17
N GLY A 105 20.17 -11.95 1.11
CA GLY A 105 21.04 -10.77 1.24
C GLY A 105 20.66 -9.54 0.42
N SER A 106 19.57 -9.56 -0.35
CA SER A 106 19.14 -8.39 -1.12
C SER A 106 18.32 -7.41 -0.25
N SER A 107 18.94 -6.28 0.13
CA SER A 107 18.27 -5.24 0.93
C SER A 107 17.45 -4.28 0.06
N PHE A 108 16.28 -4.74 -0.40
CA PHE A 108 15.33 -3.88 -1.12
C PHE A 108 14.44 -3.10 -0.16
N SER A 109 14.64 -1.78 -0.11
CA SER A 109 13.76 -0.80 0.55
C SER A 109 12.42 -0.67 -0.21
N PRO A 110 11.26 -0.54 0.48
CA PRO A 110 9.98 -0.31 -0.21
C PRO A 110 10.02 0.98 -1.03
N SER A 111 9.72 0.87 -2.33
CA SER A 111 9.73 2.03 -3.24
C SER A 111 8.50 2.91 -3.00
N ARG A 112 8.63 4.23 -3.24
CA ARG A 112 7.49 5.18 -3.19
C ARG A 112 6.28 4.71 -4.01
N ARG A 113 6.54 4.08 -5.16
CA ARG A 113 5.49 3.55 -6.05
C ARG A 113 4.64 2.50 -5.34
N SER A 114 5.25 1.60 -4.58
CA SER A 114 4.53 0.58 -3.81
C SER A 114 3.60 1.23 -2.79
N LEU A 115 4.06 2.22 -2.01
CA LEU A 115 3.22 2.92 -1.02
C LEU A 115 2.02 3.62 -1.67
N THR A 116 2.24 4.30 -2.79
CA THR A 116 1.15 4.97 -3.53
C THR A 116 0.12 3.97 -4.03
N ILE A 117 0.55 2.83 -4.59
CA ILE A 117 -0.34 1.77 -5.07
C ILE A 117 -1.17 1.22 -3.91
N HIS A 118 -0.55 0.86 -2.78
CA HIS A 118 -1.29 0.33 -1.62
C HIS A 118 -2.35 1.32 -1.10
N THR A 119 -2.01 2.61 -1.07
CA THR A 119 -2.93 3.67 -0.65
C THR A 119 -4.08 3.81 -1.64
N ALA A 120 -3.78 3.91 -2.94
CA ALA A 120 -4.77 4.10 -4.00
C ALA A 120 -5.74 2.92 -4.07
N THR A 121 -5.24 1.68 -3.99
CA THR A 121 -6.09 0.48 -3.98
C THR A 121 -7.01 0.45 -2.75
N SER A 122 -6.50 0.80 -1.57
CA SER A 122 -7.32 0.82 -0.36
C SER A 122 -8.41 1.89 -0.43
N VAL A 123 -8.09 3.08 -0.95
CA VAL A 123 -9.09 4.14 -1.20
C VAL A 123 -10.14 3.67 -2.20
N LEU A 124 -9.74 3.06 -3.31
CA LEU A 124 -10.65 2.54 -4.32
C LEU A 124 -11.63 1.50 -3.73
N VAL A 125 -11.13 0.55 -2.93
CA VAL A 125 -11.98 -0.43 -2.23
C VAL A 125 -12.94 0.30 -1.30
N MET A 126 -12.48 1.24 -0.49
CA MET A 126 -13.36 1.96 0.45
C MET A 126 -14.47 2.76 -0.25
N THR A 127 -14.12 3.49 -1.31
CA THR A 127 -15.05 4.36 -2.03
C THR A 127 -16.06 3.57 -2.86
N SER A 128 -15.69 2.38 -3.33
CA SER A 128 -16.61 1.50 -4.07
C SER A 128 -17.44 0.61 -3.13
N LEU A 129 -16.85 0.06 -2.07
CA LEU A 129 -17.53 -0.86 -1.15
C LEU A 129 -18.62 -0.17 -0.34
N ALA A 130 -18.40 1.05 0.15
CA ALA A 130 -19.39 1.78 0.95
C ALA A 130 -20.76 1.94 0.25
N PRO A 131 -20.86 2.49 -0.97
CA PRO A 131 -22.15 2.58 -1.67
C PRO A 131 -22.73 1.20 -2.00
N CYS A 132 -21.90 0.21 -2.35
CA CYS A 132 -22.37 -1.15 -2.60
C CYS A 132 -23.02 -1.79 -1.36
N LEU A 133 -22.42 -1.63 -0.18
CA LEU A 133 -22.99 -2.12 1.08
C LEU A 133 -24.26 -1.36 1.47
N PHE A 134 -24.32 -0.06 1.20
CA PHE A 134 -25.53 0.73 1.42
C PHE A 134 -26.68 0.24 0.53
N ILE A 135 -26.42 0.00 -0.76
CA ILE A 135 -27.40 -0.55 -1.70
C ILE A 135 -27.83 -1.96 -1.28
N ALA A 136 -26.90 -2.82 -0.87
CA ALA A 136 -27.21 -4.16 -0.36
C ALA A 136 -28.10 -4.09 0.89
N GLY A 137 -27.79 -3.20 1.85
CA GLY A 137 -28.64 -2.98 3.02
C GLY A 137 -30.03 -2.45 2.65
N TYR A 138 -30.11 -1.53 1.70
CA TYR A 138 -31.37 -0.98 1.21
C TYR A 138 -32.23 -2.03 0.49
N GLY A 139 -31.62 -2.91 -0.32
CA GLY A 139 -32.30 -3.96 -1.08
C GLY A 139 -32.63 -5.24 -0.31
N SER A 140 -32.08 -5.38 0.91
CA SER A 140 -32.16 -6.61 1.69
C SER A 140 -33.57 -7.02 2.16
N LEU A 141 -33.75 -8.33 2.40
CA LEU A 141 -35.01 -8.90 2.89
C LEU A 141 -35.29 -8.59 4.36
N PHE A 142 -34.26 -8.29 5.14
CA PHE A 142 -34.44 -8.09 6.58
C PHE A 142 -35.27 -6.84 6.92
N ARG A 143 -35.45 -5.93 5.95
CA ARG A 143 -36.37 -4.80 6.07
C ARG A 143 -37.84 -5.23 6.17
N PHE A 144 -38.18 -6.41 5.66
CA PHE A 144 -39.53 -6.96 5.68
C PHE A 144 -39.75 -7.90 6.88
N TRP A 145 -38.76 -8.05 7.77
CA TRP A 145 -38.93 -8.89 8.95
C TRP A 145 -40.01 -8.32 9.87
N GLN A 146 -40.95 -9.17 10.25
CA GLN A 146 -42.06 -8.86 11.14
C GLN A 146 -42.07 -9.79 12.36
N PRO A 147 -42.38 -9.28 13.55
CA PRO A 147 -42.56 -10.13 14.72
C PRO A 147 -43.71 -11.12 14.48
N ALA A 148 -43.57 -12.34 14.99
CA ALA A 148 -44.65 -13.32 14.91
C ALA A 148 -45.79 -12.89 15.85
N MET A 149 -46.96 -12.56 15.29
CA MET A 149 -48.17 -12.41 16.10
C MET A 149 -48.71 -13.79 16.46
N ARG A 150 -48.86 -14.04 17.75
CA ARG A 150 -49.50 -15.24 18.29
C ARG A 150 -50.93 -14.91 18.64
N THR A 151 -51.84 -15.83 18.34
CA THR A 151 -53.22 -15.77 18.86
C THR A 151 -53.21 -15.99 20.38
N GLN A 152 -54.33 -15.71 21.05
CA GLN A 152 -54.49 -16.00 22.49
C GLN A 152 -54.27 -17.49 22.82
N SER A 153 -54.43 -18.38 21.83
CA SER A 153 -54.14 -19.82 21.94
C SER A 153 -52.66 -20.19 21.74
N GLY A 154 -51.78 -19.21 21.50
CA GLY A 154 -50.34 -19.44 21.26
C GLY A 154 -49.99 -19.94 19.85
N VAL A 155 -50.98 -20.16 18.99
CA VAL A 155 -50.80 -20.62 17.61
C VAL A 155 -50.40 -19.44 16.72
N VAL A 156 -49.45 -19.67 15.81
CA VAL A 156 -49.07 -18.69 14.78
C VAL A 156 -49.99 -18.92 13.59
N VAL A 157 -50.90 -17.97 13.32
CA VAL A 157 -51.80 -18.02 12.17
C VAL A 157 -51.22 -17.13 11.07
N CYS A 158 -50.92 -17.73 9.91
CA CYS A 158 -50.39 -17.02 8.76
C CYS A 158 -51.51 -16.34 7.99
N ASN A 159 -51.67 -15.04 8.22
CA ASN A 159 -52.60 -14.16 7.52
C ASN A 159 -51.83 -13.09 6.72
N LEU A 160 -52.52 -12.34 5.84
CA LEU A 160 -51.92 -11.27 5.03
C LEU A 160 -51.14 -10.23 5.84
N LEU A 161 -51.52 -10.02 7.11
CA LEU A 161 -50.85 -9.09 8.02
C LEU A 161 -49.55 -9.64 8.64
N ASN A 162 -49.36 -10.96 8.68
CA ASN A 162 -48.19 -11.64 9.26
C ASN A 162 -47.49 -12.59 8.29
N VAL A 163 -47.72 -12.43 6.97
CA VAL A 163 -47.14 -13.33 5.96
C VAL A 163 -45.60 -13.33 5.99
N PHE A 164 -44.98 -12.22 6.42
CA PHE A 164 -43.53 -12.09 6.58
C PHE A 164 -43.01 -12.43 7.99
N ALA A 165 -43.85 -13.00 8.86
CA ALA A 165 -43.41 -13.51 10.15
C ALA A 165 -42.55 -14.77 9.96
N ARG A 166 -41.58 -14.96 10.87
CA ARG A 166 -40.62 -16.08 10.82
C ARG A 166 -41.28 -17.47 10.79
N GLY A 167 -42.46 -17.61 11.39
CA GLY A 167 -43.19 -18.88 11.40
C GLY A 167 -43.89 -19.21 10.07
N CYS A 168 -44.20 -18.20 9.26
CA CYS A 168 -44.91 -18.34 7.99
C CYS A 168 -43.94 -18.44 6.82
N GLU A 169 -42.90 -17.62 6.82
CA GLU A 169 -41.89 -17.57 5.76
C GLU A 169 -40.47 -17.67 6.36
N PRO A 170 -40.03 -18.87 6.80
CA PRO A 170 -38.73 -19.04 7.46
C PRO A 170 -37.55 -18.76 6.53
N VAL A 171 -37.72 -18.97 5.21
CA VAL A 171 -36.68 -18.75 4.21
C VAL A 171 -36.25 -17.29 4.14
N LEU A 172 -37.21 -16.35 4.25
CA LEU A 172 -36.96 -14.90 4.30
C LEU A 172 -35.95 -14.52 5.42
N TYR A 173 -36.03 -15.17 6.57
CA TYR A 173 -35.13 -14.92 7.71
C TYR A 173 -33.77 -15.55 7.50
N ILE A 174 -33.74 -16.74 6.89
CA ILE A 174 -32.47 -17.41 6.58
C ILE A 174 -31.68 -16.57 5.57
N VAL A 175 -32.31 -16.15 4.46
CA VAL A 175 -31.65 -15.32 3.44
C VAL A 175 -31.29 -13.95 4.02
N GLY A 176 -32.22 -13.29 4.72
CA GLY A 176 -31.94 -12.01 5.39
C GLY A 176 -30.79 -12.11 6.40
N SER A 177 -30.65 -13.23 7.13
CA SER A 177 -29.53 -13.42 8.07
C SER A 177 -28.18 -13.54 7.37
N LEU A 178 -28.13 -14.20 6.20
CA LEU A 178 -26.93 -14.26 5.37
C LEU A 178 -26.56 -12.87 4.84
N GLN A 179 -27.54 -12.09 4.40
CA GLN A 179 -27.34 -10.71 3.93
C GLN A 179 -26.80 -9.81 5.05
N ILE A 180 -27.42 -9.82 6.24
CA ILE A 180 -26.93 -9.05 7.40
C ILE A 180 -25.50 -9.44 7.73
N ALA A 181 -25.22 -10.75 7.83
CA ALA A 181 -23.87 -11.22 8.12
C ALA A 181 -22.88 -10.76 7.04
N GLY A 182 -23.23 -10.89 5.77
CA GLY A 182 -22.44 -10.42 4.63
C GLY A 182 -22.11 -8.93 4.73
N ILE A 183 -23.10 -8.10 5.06
CA ILE A 183 -22.96 -6.66 5.28
C ILE A 183 -22.06 -6.36 6.48
N VAL A 184 -22.23 -7.06 7.60
CA VAL A 184 -21.40 -6.87 8.81
C VAL A 184 -19.93 -7.18 8.51
N PHE A 185 -19.64 -8.32 7.87
CA PHE A 185 -18.27 -8.64 7.47
C PHE A 185 -17.74 -7.66 6.41
N GLY A 186 -18.59 -7.19 5.49
CA GLY A 186 -18.24 -6.14 4.53
C GLY A 186 -17.87 -4.82 5.21
N ALA A 187 -18.63 -4.40 6.23
CA ALA A 187 -18.35 -3.21 7.02
C ALA A 187 -17.05 -3.36 7.83
N LEU A 188 -16.81 -4.54 8.42
CA LEU A 188 -15.53 -4.85 9.05
C LEU A 188 -14.36 -4.72 8.06
N LEU A 189 -14.49 -5.28 6.86
CA LEU A 189 -13.48 -5.13 5.80
C LEU A 189 -13.24 -3.66 5.46
N TRP A 190 -14.31 -2.87 5.36
CA TRP A 190 -14.21 -1.43 5.12
C TRP A 190 -13.40 -0.73 6.23
N THR A 191 -13.65 -1.04 7.51
CA THR A 191 -12.87 -0.47 8.63
C THR A 191 -11.39 -0.89 8.62
N LEU A 192 -11.09 -2.11 8.17
CA LEU A 192 -9.72 -2.59 8.00
C LEU A 192 -9.00 -1.81 6.89
N HIS A 193 -9.66 -1.56 5.76
CA HIS A 193 -9.10 -0.70 4.71
C HIS A 193 -8.92 0.74 5.18
N LEU A 194 -9.85 1.31 5.94
CA LEU A 194 -9.66 2.63 6.57
C LEU A 194 -8.40 2.65 7.44
N THR A 195 -8.21 1.62 8.26
CA THR A 195 -7.02 1.47 9.10
C THR A 195 -5.74 1.39 8.26
N LEU A 196 -5.73 0.61 7.18
CA LEU A 196 -4.62 0.51 6.24
C LEU A 196 -4.31 1.85 5.54
N VAL A 197 -5.33 2.61 5.15
CA VAL A 197 -5.16 3.97 4.58
C VAL A 197 -4.53 4.89 5.61
N LEU A 198 -5.04 4.93 6.85
CA LEU A 198 -4.48 5.77 7.91
C LEU A 198 -3.01 5.44 8.21
N LEU A 199 -2.64 4.14 8.22
CA LEU A 199 -1.26 3.71 8.37
C LEU A 199 -0.40 4.17 7.17
N SER A 200 -0.89 4.00 5.95
CA SER A 200 -0.19 4.38 4.72
C SER A 200 0.04 5.89 4.64
N LEU A 201 -0.95 6.70 5.02
CA LEU A 201 -0.84 8.16 5.07
C LEU A 201 0.16 8.62 6.13
N ARG A 202 0.17 7.97 7.30
CA ARG A 202 1.17 8.23 8.35
C ARG A 202 2.59 7.94 7.85
N ASP A 203 2.78 6.83 7.13
CA ASP A 203 4.08 6.48 6.55
C ASP A 203 4.49 7.44 5.43
N LEU A 204 3.55 7.86 4.59
CA LEU A 204 3.80 8.86 3.55
C LEU A 204 4.24 10.21 4.15
N ARG A 205 3.58 10.66 5.22
CA ARG A 205 3.93 11.89 5.94
C ARG A 205 5.34 11.81 6.52
N ARG A 206 5.67 10.70 7.19
CA ARG A 206 7.02 10.48 7.74
C ARG A 206 8.08 10.47 6.66
N HIS A 207 7.82 9.80 5.54
CA HIS A 207 8.76 9.74 4.43
C HIS A 207 8.98 11.12 3.78
N LYS A 208 7.93 11.95 3.65
CA LYS A 208 8.07 13.34 3.19
C LYS A 208 8.94 14.17 4.14
N LEU A 209 8.70 14.06 5.44
CA LEU A 209 9.44 14.80 6.47
C LEU A 209 10.92 14.40 6.52
N VAL A 210 11.24 13.10 6.49
CA VAL A 210 12.63 12.63 6.42
C VAL A 210 13.34 13.16 5.17
N LYS A 211 12.65 13.20 4.02
CA LYS A 211 13.23 13.73 2.78
C LYS A 211 13.46 15.25 2.84
N GLN A 212 12.57 15.99 3.48
CA GLN A 212 12.76 17.44 3.70
C GLN A 212 13.99 17.70 4.56
N LEU A 213 14.11 17.00 5.70
CA LEU A 213 15.28 17.10 6.57
C LEU A 213 16.59 16.68 5.87
N GLN A 214 16.55 15.65 5.02
CA GLN A 214 17.72 15.26 4.23
C GLN A 214 18.14 16.34 3.23
N ARG A 215 17.18 16.99 2.58
CA ARG A 215 17.45 18.10 1.64
C ARG A 215 18.03 19.32 2.36
N GLU A 216 17.46 19.69 3.50
CA GLU A 216 17.97 20.79 4.33
C GLU A 216 19.40 20.52 4.81
N LYS A 217 19.68 19.30 5.27
CA LYS A 217 21.05 18.90 5.66
C LYS A 217 22.04 18.98 4.51
N LEU A 218 21.67 18.49 3.32
CA LEU A 218 22.51 18.58 2.14
C LEU A 218 22.78 20.04 1.74
N ALA A 219 21.76 20.91 1.79
CA ALA A 219 21.93 22.34 1.53
C ALA A 219 22.88 23.02 2.54
N HIS A 220 22.85 22.62 3.82
CA HIS A 220 23.81 23.10 4.82
C HIS A 220 25.25 22.65 4.52
N TYR A 221 25.47 21.40 4.09
CA TYR A 221 26.79 20.92 3.71
C TYR A 221 27.32 21.60 2.45
N GLU A 222 26.47 21.84 1.46
CA GLU A 222 26.81 22.57 0.25
C GLU A 222 27.24 24.01 0.59
N ASN A 223 26.43 24.74 1.35
CA ASN A 223 26.74 26.11 1.77
C ASN A 223 28.01 26.22 2.63
N ALA A 224 28.26 25.25 3.52
CA ALA A 224 29.48 25.20 4.32
C ALA A 224 30.73 24.88 3.46
N GLY A 225 30.58 24.04 2.44
CA GLY A 225 31.61 23.74 1.45
C GLY A 225 31.99 24.98 0.64
N TRP A 226 31.00 25.73 0.15
CA TRP A 226 31.21 26.98 -0.58
C TRP A 226 31.95 28.03 0.25
N ARG A 227 31.59 28.22 1.53
CA ARG A 227 32.30 29.16 2.42
C ARG A 227 33.79 28.80 2.58
N ARG A 228 34.11 27.52 2.80
CA ARG A 228 35.53 27.08 2.91
C ARG A 228 36.31 27.25 1.60
N ALA A 229 35.67 27.04 0.45
CA ALA A 229 36.31 27.25 -0.85
C ALA A 229 36.63 28.74 -1.09
N SER A 230 35.70 29.63 -0.73
CA SER A 230 35.89 31.09 -0.83
C SER A 230 37.00 31.60 0.10
N ASP A 231 37.03 31.13 1.36
CA ASP A 231 38.09 31.49 2.30
C ASP A 231 39.48 31.05 1.82
N ARG A 232 39.57 29.86 1.20
CA ARG A 232 40.84 29.34 0.68
C ARG A 232 41.35 30.14 -0.53
N GLN A 233 40.47 30.59 -1.41
CA GLN A 233 40.84 31.47 -2.53
C GLN A 233 41.35 32.84 -2.06
N ASN A 234 40.71 33.44 -1.05
CA ASN A 234 41.15 34.71 -0.47
C ASN A 234 42.52 34.61 0.22
N LEU A 235 42.82 33.47 0.86
CA LEU A 235 44.14 33.22 1.45
C LEU A 235 45.24 33.07 0.39
N THR A 236 44.97 32.40 -0.74
CA THR A 236 45.93 32.30 -1.85
C THR A 236 46.15 33.63 -2.59
N ALA A 237 45.11 34.45 -2.78
CA ALA A 237 45.24 35.76 -3.42
C ALA A 237 46.04 36.77 -2.56
N ARG A 238 45.94 36.67 -1.23
CA ARG A 238 46.70 37.53 -0.31
C ARG A 238 48.18 37.13 -0.17
N SER A 239 48.51 35.88 -0.46
CA SER A 239 49.89 35.38 -0.48
C SER A 239 50.67 35.76 -1.75
N SER A 240 50.01 36.24 -2.82
CA SER A 240 50.69 36.61 -4.09
C SER A 240 50.95 38.11 -4.24
N SER A 241 50.72 38.91 -3.20
CA SER A 241 50.97 40.37 -3.17
C SER A 241 52.17 40.74 -2.29
N GLY A 242 53.11 39.82 -2.09
CA GLY A 242 54.43 40.08 -1.52
C GLY A 242 55.46 40.31 -2.63
N ASN A 243 56.16 41.44 -2.56
CA ASN A 243 57.11 42.01 -3.52
C ASN A 243 58.09 41.02 -4.22
N PRO A 244 58.46 41.28 -5.49
CA PRO A 244 59.54 40.58 -6.18
C PRO A 244 60.88 41.27 -5.92
N GLN A 245 61.77 40.67 -5.12
CA GLN A 245 63.22 40.91 -5.24
C GLN A 245 63.98 39.84 -4.44
N VAL A 246 64.66 38.94 -5.15
CA VAL A 246 66.11 38.69 -5.08
C VAL A 246 66.42 37.57 -6.07
N SER A 247 67.18 37.94 -7.09
CA SER A 247 67.90 37.08 -8.01
C SER A 247 69.16 36.51 -7.35
N HIS A 248 69.37 35.18 -7.38
CA HIS A 248 70.52 34.54 -8.05
C HIS A 248 70.56 33.00 -7.86
N GLN A 249 70.84 32.34 -8.99
CA GLN A 249 71.57 31.07 -9.20
C GLN A 249 70.90 29.69 -8.94
N THR A 250 70.62 29.07 -10.10
CA THR A 250 70.59 27.65 -10.54
C THR A 250 71.74 26.74 -10.02
N PRO A 251 71.81 25.43 -10.37
CA PRO A 251 70.78 24.41 -10.60
C PRO A 251 71.13 23.03 -9.97
N ARG A 252 70.14 22.15 -9.66
CA ARG A 252 70.30 20.68 -9.88
C ARG A 252 69.01 19.88 -9.68
N GLN A 253 68.63 19.19 -10.77
CA GLN A 253 68.17 17.80 -10.84
C GLN A 253 67.34 17.24 -9.67
N HIS A 254 66.05 17.01 -9.91
CA HIS A 254 65.53 15.64 -9.84
C HIS A 254 64.21 15.53 -10.62
N LEU A 255 64.21 14.59 -11.57
CA LEU A 255 63.04 14.04 -12.24
C LEU A 255 62.15 13.39 -11.16
N ASP A 256 60.87 13.74 -11.10
CA ASP A 256 59.83 12.78 -10.71
C ASP A 256 58.49 13.20 -11.32
N ALA A 257 57.95 12.28 -12.11
CA ALA A 257 56.76 12.47 -12.92
C ALA A 257 55.47 12.48 -12.07
N PRO A 258 54.47 13.31 -12.42
CA PRO A 258 53.14 13.18 -11.85
C PRO A 258 52.39 11.99 -12.47
N PRO A 259 51.61 11.21 -11.70
CA PRO A 259 50.85 10.10 -12.24
C PRO A 259 49.70 10.62 -13.10
N GLN A 260 49.70 10.19 -14.36
CA GLN A 260 48.57 10.33 -15.28
C GLN A 260 47.34 9.64 -14.68
N ALA A 261 46.38 10.44 -14.21
CA ALA A 261 45.04 9.97 -13.92
C ALA A 261 44.34 9.64 -15.24
N ARG A 262 44.42 8.36 -15.57
CA ARG A 262 43.84 7.64 -16.70
C ARG A 262 42.37 8.01 -16.92
N LEU A 263 42.13 8.72 -18.02
CA LEU A 263 40.84 8.76 -18.72
C LEU A 263 40.37 7.30 -18.94
N LYS A 264 39.26 6.90 -18.31
CA LYS A 264 38.47 5.73 -18.73
C LYS A 264 37.32 6.23 -19.59
N THR A 265 37.62 6.55 -20.83
CA THR A 265 36.68 6.42 -21.94
C THR A 265 36.85 5.03 -22.54
N ASN A 266 35.79 4.22 -22.45
CA ASN A 266 35.50 3.05 -23.28
C ASN A 266 34.33 2.33 -22.60
N SER A 267 33.30 1.86 -23.27
CA SER A 267 32.89 1.95 -24.66
C SER A 267 31.53 1.25 -24.66
N ARG A 268 30.56 1.84 -25.34
CA ARG A 268 29.37 1.13 -25.79
C ARG A 268 29.79 0.39 -27.07
N PRO A 269 29.53 -0.91 -27.19
CA PRO A 269 29.15 -1.46 -28.48
C PRO A 269 27.80 -2.18 -28.36
N THR A 270 26.82 -1.76 -29.12
CA THR A 270 26.49 -2.29 -30.45
C THR A 270 25.63 -3.55 -30.34
N SER A 271 24.37 -3.33 -30.72
CA SER A 271 23.44 -4.28 -31.32
C SER A 271 24.03 -5.59 -31.82
N ARG A 272 23.37 -6.69 -31.46
CA ARG A 272 23.30 -7.87 -32.33
C ARG A 272 21.82 -8.24 -32.54
N PRO A 273 21.30 -8.05 -33.75
CA PRO A 273 20.10 -8.71 -34.23
C PRO A 273 20.48 -10.06 -34.84
N HIS A 274 19.69 -11.08 -34.57
CA HIS A 274 19.63 -12.37 -35.26
C HIS A 274 18.62 -13.20 -34.47
N SER A 275 17.72 -13.97 -35.04
CA SER A 275 17.16 -14.13 -36.39
C SER A 275 16.20 -15.32 -36.22
N HIS A 276 15.13 -15.35 -37.02
CA HIS A 276 14.48 -16.56 -37.52
C HIS A 276 14.28 -17.75 -36.56
N GLU A 277 13.02 -18.11 -36.30
CA GLU A 277 12.47 -19.24 -37.06
C GLU A 277 10.95 -19.24 -37.05
N ASN A 278 10.44 -19.61 -38.22
CA ASN A 278 9.03 -19.80 -38.52
C ASN A 278 8.53 -21.06 -37.80
N GLY A 279 7.32 -20.99 -37.27
CA GLY A 279 6.59 -22.14 -36.74
C GLY A 279 5.11 -21.95 -37.04
N VAL A 280 4.77 -22.19 -38.30
CA VAL A 280 3.41 -22.24 -38.83
C VAL A 280 2.67 -23.45 -38.28
N SER A 281 1.37 -23.25 -38.08
CA SER A 281 0.26 -24.20 -38.26
C SER A 281 -0.45 -24.84 -37.05
N PRO A 282 -1.76 -25.11 -37.23
CA PRO A 282 -2.78 -25.19 -36.20
C PRO A 282 -3.25 -26.64 -35.96
N ASP A 283 -4.38 -26.74 -35.27
CA ASP A 283 -5.27 -27.90 -35.17
C ASP A 283 -4.81 -29.11 -34.36
N ALA A 284 -5.41 -29.27 -33.17
CA ALA A 284 -5.82 -30.57 -32.64
C ALA A 284 -6.87 -30.41 -31.51
N GLN A 285 -8.13 -30.34 -31.91
CA GLN A 285 -9.18 -31.32 -31.63
C GLN A 285 -9.17 -32.14 -30.30
N ARG A 286 -10.39 -32.29 -29.75
CA ARG A 286 -10.91 -33.25 -28.72
C ARG A 286 -10.66 -32.83 -27.26
N ARG A 287 -11.68 -32.41 -26.51
CA ARG A 287 -12.87 -33.18 -26.06
C ARG A 287 -13.94 -32.23 -25.56
#